data_AF-A0A1M7G518-F1
#
_entry.id   AF-A0A1M7G518-F1
#
_cell.length_a   1.000
_cell.length_b   1.000
_cell.length_c   1.000
_cell.angle_alpha   90.00
_cell.angle_beta   90.00
_cell.angle_gamma   90.00
#
_symmetry.space_group_name_H-M   'P 1'
#
loop_
_entity.id
_entity.type
_entity.pdbx_description
1 polymer ?
#
loop_
_entity_poly.entity_id
_entity_poly.type
_entity_poly.pdbx_seq_one_letter_code
_entity_poly.pdbx_strand_id
1 'polypeptide(L)'
;MNVNYDELILLAGGAFLTVFGVVKLNEREKLIKSGVKVEGVVFDMETSLGTGSGERSTTYYPVIRFVTADKEWITEKYNIGGNPSVYSVGDKVTVIYDTTDYKHFLIDNTQTKLLGPALIAVGTLLILGVIMYFFINQYPSL
;
A
#
# COMPACT_ATOMS: atom_id res chain seq x y z
N MET A 1 -34.78 13.61 7.79
CA MET A 1 -33.82 12.86 6.97
C MET A 1 -33.18 11.84 7.90
N ASN A 2 -33.73 10.62 7.94
CA ASN A 2 -33.18 9.57 8.80
C ASN A 2 -32.04 8.92 8.04
N VAL A 3 -30.81 9.31 8.40
CA VAL A 3 -29.60 8.65 7.89
C VAL A 3 -29.54 7.29 8.55
N ASN A 4 -29.51 6.23 7.75
CA ASN A 4 -29.40 4.87 8.28
C ASN A 4 -27.99 4.64 8.80
N TYR A 5 -27.83 3.80 9.82
CA TYR A 5 -26.51 3.47 10.37
C TYR A 5 -25.58 2.88 9.30
N ASP A 6 -26.11 2.15 8.33
CA ASP A 6 -25.35 1.58 7.23
C ASP A 6 -24.71 2.67 6.34
N GLU A 7 -25.43 3.76 6.07
CA GLU A 7 -24.94 4.90 5.28
C GLU A 7 -23.82 5.64 6.04
N LEU A 8 -23.97 5.80 7.37
CA LEU A 8 -22.91 6.37 8.21
C LEU A 8 -21.66 5.49 8.24
N ILE A 9 -21.81 4.18 8.30
CA ILE A 9 -20.69 3.22 8.25
C ILE A 9 -19.96 3.33 6.91
N LEU A 10 -20.70 3.40 5.79
CA LEU A 10 -20.10 3.55 4.46
C LEU A 10 -19.37 4.88 4.29
N LEU A 11 -19.94 5.99 4.78
CA LEU A 11 -19.28 7.30 4.75
C LEU A 11 -18.02 7.32 5.61
N ALA A 12 -18.09 6.78 6.84
CA ALA A 12 -16.95 6.69 7.73
C ALA A 12 -15.84 5.80 7.13
N GLY A 13 -16.21 4.64 6.58
CA GLY A 13 -15.28 3.74 5.88
C GLY A 13 -14.64 4.39 4.66
N GLY A 14 -15.42 5.07 3.81
CA GLY A 14 -14.92 5.79 2.65
C GLY A 14 -13.97 6.94 3.02
N ALA A 15 -14.32 7.72 4.05
CA ALA A 15 -13.47 8.79 4.56
C ALA A 15 -12.16 8.23 5.13
N PHE A 16 -12.23 7.16 5.92
CA PHE A 16 -11.06 6.46 6.45
C PHE A 16 -10.14 5.96 5.33
N LEU A 17 -10.68 5.26 4.32
CA LEU A 17 -9.90 4.76 3.18
C LEU A 17 -9.23 5.90 2.40
N THR A 18 -9.93 7.01 2.23
CA THR A 18 -9.41 8.19 1.52
C THR A 18 -8.25 8.82 2.29
N VAL A 19 -8.43 9.09 3.59
CA VAL A 19 -7.37 9.66 4.45
C VAL A 19 -6.17 8.72 4.51
N PHE A 20 -6.40 7.42 4.70
CA PHE A 20 -5.33 6.43 4.73
C PHE A 20 -4.55 6.36 3.40
N GLY A 21 -5.25 6.42 2.26
CA GLY A 21 -4.64 6.48 0.94
C GLY A 21 -3.76 7.73 0.74
N VAL A 22 -4.22 8.90 1.21
CA VAL A 22 -3.44 10.15 1.17
C VAL A 22 -2.20 10.07 2.05
N VAL A 23 -2.29 9.51 3.26
CA VAL A 23 -1.13 9.29 4.13
C VAL A 23 -0.09 8.41 3.42
N LYS A 24 -0.52 7.31 2.80
CA LYS A 24 0.38 6.41 2.05
C LYS A 24 1.04 7.09 0.84
N LEU A 25 0.31 7.96 0.14
CA LEU A 25 0.89 8.77 -0.93
C LEU A 25 1.95 9.74 -0.42
N ASN A 26 1.66 10.44 0.68
CA ASN A 26 2.59 11.42 1.25
C ASN A 26 3.87 10.76 1.79
N GLU A 27 3.77 9.63 2.47
CA GLU A 27 4.92 8.83 2.91
C GLU A 27 5.81 8.46 1.70
N ARG A 28 5.18 7.95 0.64
CA ARG A 28 5.88 7.57 -0.60
C ARG A 28 6.55 8.77 -1.27
N GLU A 29 5.86 9.89 -1.40
CA GLU A 29 6.42 11.10 -2.00
C GLU A 29 7.60 11.65 -1.20
N LYS A 30 7.49 11.67 0.13
CA LYS A 30 8.56 12.10 1.00
C LYS A 30 9.81 11.26 0.77
N LEU A 31 9.67 9.93 0.81
CA LEU A 31 10.78 9.01 0.59
C LEU A 31 11.36 9.10 -0.83
N ILE A 32 10.56 9.40 -1.85
CA ILE A 32 11.08 9.63 -3.21
C ILE A 32 11.87 10.93 -3.32
N LYS A 33 11.46 11.97 -2.58
CA LYS A 33 12.11 13.28 -2.60
C LYS A 33 13.40 13.31 -1.78
N SER A 34 13.42 12.63 -0.63
CA SER A 34 14.56 12.65 0.30
C SER A 34 15.44 11.40 0.24
N GLY A 35 14.94 10.29 -0.31
CA GLY A 35 15.64 9.01 -0.31
C GLY A 35 16.70 8.89 -1.40
N VAL A 36 17.61 7.95 -1.20
CA VAL A 36 18.70 7.64 -2.14
C VAL A 36 18.31 6.40 -2.95
N LYS A 37 18.49 6.49 -4.27
CA LYS A 37 18.19 5.38 -5.19
C LYS A 37 19.43 4.53 -5.44
N VAL A 38 19.29 3.22 -5.28
CA VAL A 38 20.36 2.24 -5.51
C VAL A 38 19.81 0.98 -6.17
N GLU A 39 20.68 0.21 -6.81
CA GLU A 39 20.33 -1.13 -7.28
C GLU A 39 20.43 -2.14 -6.12
N GLY A 40 19.44 -3.02 -6.04
CA GLY A 40 19.40 -4.13 -5.11
C GLY A 40 19.02 -5.44 -5.80
N VAL A 41 19.09 -6.53 -5.05
CA VAL A 41 18.68 -7.86 -5.48
C VAL A 41 17.75 -8.47 -4.45
N VAL A 42 16.75 -9.22 -4.91
CA VAL A 42 15.98 -10.11 -4.04
C VAL A 42 16.90 -11.26 -3.63
N PHE A 43 17.42 -11.20 -2.40
CA PHE A 43 18.38 -12.15 -1.87
C PHE A 43 17.71 -13.44 -1.39
N ASP A 44 16.53 -13.32 -0.77
CA ASP A 44 15.77 -14.45 -0.25
C ASP A 44 14.27 -14.11 -0.19
N MET A 45 13.43 -15.08 0.19
CA MET A 45 11.99 -14.92 0.41
C MET A 45 11.60 -15.46 1.78
N GLU A 46 11.13 -14.59 2.66
CA GLU A 46 10.53 -14.99 3.93
C GLU A 46 9.04 -15.30 3.78
N THR A 47 8.56 -16.33 4.49
CA THR A 47 7.13 -16.67 4.53
C THR A 47 6.52 -16.31 5.87
N SER A 48 5.34 -15.67 5.84
CA SER A 48 4.49 -15.51 7.01
C SER A 48 3.24 -16.39 6.85
N LEU A 49 2.87 -17.10 7.92
CA LEU A 49 1.67 -17.93 7.95
C LEU A 49 0.53 -17.18 8.65
N GLY A 50 -0.53 -16.90 7.90
CA GLY A 50 -1.80 -16.44 8.45
C GLY A 50 -2.61 -17.61 8.99
N THR A 51 -3.15 -17.47 10.20
CA THR A 51 -4.13 -18.41 10.77
C THR A 51 -5.50 -17.72 10.80
N GLY A 52 -6.19 -17.72 9.66
CA GLY A 52 -7.54 -17.18 9.52
C GLY A 52 -8.53 -18.25 9.08
N SER A 53 -9.60 -18.44 9.87
CA SER A 53 -10.84 -19.18 9.53
C SER A 53 -10.69 -20.43 8.64
N GLY A 54 -9.84 -21.38 9.06
CA GLY A 54 -9.80 -22.75 8.51
C GLY A 54 -8.82 -22.99 7.35
N GLU A 55 -8.31 -21.94 6.69
CA GLU A 55 -7.33 -22.07 5.60
C GLU A 55 -5.98 -21.45 5.98
N ARG A 56 -4.90 -22.19 5.71
CA ARG A 56 -3.53 -21.75 5.99
C ARG A 56 -3.06 -20.86 4.85
N SER A 57 -3.16 -19.54 5.00
CA SER A 57 -2.63 -18.60 4.01
C SER A 57 -1.13 -18.39 4.25
N THR A 58 -0.35 -18.53 3.18
CA THR A 58 1.09 -18.20 3.21
C THR A 58 1.29 -16.91 2.45
N THR A 59 1.96 -15.92 3.04
CA THR A 59 2.35 -14.67 2.38
C THR A 59 3.86 -14.64 2.24
N TYR A 60 4.34 -14.32 1.04
CA TYR A 60 5.77 -14.29 0.73
C TYR A 60 6.27 -12.85 0.71
N TYR A 61 7.34 -12.57 1.45
CA TYR A 61 7.97 -11.27 1.59
C TYR A 61 9.41 -11.33 1.09
N PRO A 62 9.81 -10.51 0.10
CA PRO A 62 11.16 -10.54 -0.40
C PRO A 62 12.14 -9.93 0.60
N VAL A 63 13.28 -10.57 0.79
CA VAL A 63 14.43 -10.04 1.53
C VAL A 63 15.36 -9.39 0.52
N ILE A 64 15.57 -8.09 0.63
CA ILE A 64 16.34 -7.30 -0.33
C ILE A 64 17.73 -7.06 0.19
N ARG A 65 18.73 -7.30 -0.65
CA ARG A 65 20.12 -6.92 -0.40
C ARG A 65 20.54 -5.78 -1.33
N PHE A 66 21.09 -4.72 -0.74
CA PHE A 66 21.61 -3.57 -1.48
C PHE A 66 22.81 -2.95 -0.74
N VAL A 67 23.51 -2.04 -1.43
CA VAL A 67 24.65 -1.32 -0.87
C VAL A 67 24.26 0.16 -0.73
N THR A 68 24.46 0.74 0.45
CA THR A 68 24.20 2.16 0.71
C THR A 68 25.24 3.05 0.03
N ALA A 69 24.97 4.36 -0.03
CA ALA A 69 25.96 5.35 -0.49
C ALA A 69 27.27 5.30 0.31
N ASP A 70 27.21 4.91 1.59
CA ASP A 70 28.35 4.79 2.49
C ASP A 70 29.07 3.43 2.38
N LYS A 71 28.71 2.63 1.35
CA LYS A 71 29.26 1.30 1.06
C LYS A 71 28.96 0.25 2.13
N GLU A 72 27.85 0.42 2.85
CA GLU A 72 27.37 -0.58 3.81
C GLU A 72 26.43 -1.58 3.13
N TRP A 73 26.59 -2.86 3.45
CA TRP A 73 25.69 -3.91 2.99
C TRP A 73 24.46 -3.99 3.88
N ILE A 74 23.29 -3.77 3.29
CA ILE A 74 22.00 -3.91 3.96
C ILE A 74 21.30 -5.15 3.42
N THR A 75 20.74 -5.97 4.31
CA THR A 75 19.87 -7.09 3.97
C THR A 75 18.64 -6.98 4.85
N GLU A 76 17.52 -6.55 4.26
CA GLU A 76 16.31 -6.24 5.01
C GLU A 76 15.06 -6.78 4.31
N LYS A 77 14.09 -7.20 5.12
CA LYS A 77 12.80 -7.68 4.61
C LYS A 77 11.97 -6.52 4.10
N TYR A 78 11.38 -6.69 2.92
CA TYR A 78 10.41 -5.75 2.42
C TYR A 78 9.05 -5.93 3.09
N ASN A 79 8.43 -4.83 3.51
CA ASN A 79 7.15 -4.86 4.23
C ASN A 79 5.95 -5.23 3.35
N ILE A 80 6.13 -5.26 2.03
CA ILE A 80 5.06 -5.57 1.09
C ILE A 80 5.32 -6.96 0.51
N GLY A 81 4.51 -7.91 0.96
CA GLY A 81 4.48 -9.28 0.48
C GLY A 81 3.19 -9.61 -0.24
N GLY A 82 3.16 -10.77 -0.88
CA GLY A 82 1.99 -11.22 -1.64
C GLY A 82 1.92 -12.74 -1.78
N ASN A 83 0.76 -13.22 -2.20
CA ASN A 83 0.56 -14.60 -2.62
C ASN A 83 -0.40 -14.63 -3.83
N PRO A 84 0.10 -14.95 -5.05
CA PRO A 84 1.50 -15.26 -5.36
C PRO A 84 2.43 -14.04 -5.18
N SER A 85 3.72 -14.29 -4.92
CA SER A 85 4.73 -13.24 -4.89
C SER A 85 4.90 -12.64 -6.29
N VAL A 86 5.07 -11.32 -6.36
CA VAL A 86 5.43 -10.60 -7.59
C VAL A 86 6.95 -10.54 -7.82
N TYR A 87 7.72 -11.04 -6.85
CA TYR A 87 9.17 -11.06 -6.83
C TYR A 87 9.70 -12.49 -6.75
N SER A 88 10.85 -12.73 -7.38
CA SER A 88 11.61 -13.97 -7.34
C SER A 88 13.04 -13.72 -6.84
N VAL A 89 13.64 -14.72 -6.19
CA VAL A 89 15.06 -14.66 -5.78
C VAL A 89 15.94 -14.43 -7.02
N GLY A 90 16.85 -13.46 -6.92
CA GLY A 90 17.72 -13.04 -8.01
C GLY A 90 17.18 -11.85 -8.84
N ASP A 91 15.93 -11.43 -8.64
CA ASP A 91 15.39 -10.26 -9.33
C ASP A 91 16.18 -8.99 -8.97
N LYS A 92 16.53 -8.21 -10.00
CA LYS A 92 17.10 -6.87 -9.82
C LYS A 92 15.97 -5.88 -9.55
N VAL A 93 16.15 -5.07 -8.51
CA VAL A 93 15.16 -4.08 -8.08
C VAL A 93 15.81 -2.73 -7.84
N THR A 94 15.09 -1.66 -8.13
CA THR A 94 15.50 -0.31 -7.76
C THR A 94 14.98 -0.02 -6.35
N VAL A 95 15.89 0.18 -5.40
CA VAL A 95 15.60 0.49 -4.01
C VAL A 95 15.72 1.99 -3.79
N ILE A 96 14.74 2.57 -3.11
CA ILE A 96 14.78 3.95 -2.60
C ILE A 96 14.72 3.86 -1.08
N TYR A 97 15.81 4.17 -0.41
CA TYR A 97 15.91 4.04 1.05
C TYR A 97 16.01 5.41 1.74
N ASP A 98 15.53 5.49 2.98
CA ASP A 98 15.69 6.67 3.83
C ASP A 98 17.10 6.70 4.44
N THR A 99 17.83 7.79 4.24
CA THR A 99 19.20 7.93 4.78
C THR A 99 19.24 8.00 6.30
N THR A 100 18.12 8.30 6.94
CA THR A 100 17.99 8.35 8.41
C THR A 100 17.57 7.01 9.02
N ASP A 101 16.93 6.15 8.22
CA ASP A 101 16.53 4.80 8.61
C ASP A 101 16.52 3.86 7.39
N TYR A 102 17.60 3.11 7.20
CA TYR A 102 17.77 2.20 6.06
C TYR A 102 16.71 1.08 6.00
N LYS A 103 16.02 0.80 7.11
CA LYS A 103 14.90 -0.17 7.14
C LYS A 103 13.65 0.38 6.48
N HIS A 104 13.53 1.70 6.41
CA HIS A 104 12.48 2.36 5.66
C HIS A 104 12.89 2.51 4.20
N PHE A 105 12.56 1.51 3.38
CA PHE A 105 12.84 1.53 1.95
C PHE A 105 11.62 1.14 1.12
N LEU A 106 11.65 1.55 -0.14
CA LEU A 106 10.66 1.25 -1.17
C LEU A 106 11.34 0.60 -2.35
N ILE A 107 10.65 -0.37 -2.97
CA ILE A 107 11.00 -0.87 -4.28
C ILE A 107 10.21 -0.08 -5.32
N ASP A 108 10.89 0.54 -6.28
CA ASP A 108 10.24 1.32 -7.33
C ASP A 108 9.53 0.41 -8.34
N ASN A 109 8.32 -0.06 -7.98
CA ASN A 109 7.46 -0.88 -8.83
C ASN A 109 6.10 -0.21 -9.10
N THR A 110 5.35 -0.73 -10.07
CA THR A 110 4.04 -0.19 -10.44
C THR A 110 2.95 -0.45 -9.39
N GLN A 111 3.03 -1.55 -8.63
CA GLN A 111 1.99 -1.89 -7.65
C GLN A 111 2.01 -0.99 -6.41
N THR A 112 3.20 -0.66 -5.91
CA THR A 112 3.39 0.29 -4.80
C THR A 112 3.01 1.71 -5.19
N LYS A 113 3.09 2.05 -6.48
CA LYS A 113 2.58 3.33 -7.03
C LYS A 113 1.06 3.42 -6.98
N LEU A 114 0.37 2.30 -7.19
CA LEU A 114 -1.08 2.26 -7.36
C LEU A 114 -1.85 2.15 -6.05
N LEU A 115 -1.25 1.64 -4.97
CA LEU A 115 -1.97 1.40 -3.71
C LEU A 115 -2.62 2.67 -3.14
N GLY A 116 -1.85 3.76 -3.01
CA GLY A 116 -2.36 5.04 -2.51
C GLY A 116 -3.50 5.62 -3.36
N PRO A 117 -3.30 5.80 -4.68
CA PRO A 117 -4.36 6.27 -5.59
C PRO A 117 -5.58 5.34 -5.63
N ALA A 118 -5.39 4.01 -5.57
CA ALA A 118 -6.49 3.06 -5.55
C ALA A 118 -7.34 3.19 -4.28
N LEU A 119 -6.72 3.33 -3.11
CA LEU A 119 -7.44 3.55 -1.84
C LEU A 119 -8.25 4.84 -1.86
N ILE A 120 -7.68 5.92 -2.41
CA ILE A 120 -8.36 7.20 -2.59
C ILE A 120 -9.54 7.05 -3.56
N ALA A 121 -9.34 6.38 -4.70
CA ALA A 121 -10.38 6.17 -5.69
C ALA A 121 -11.56 5.37 -5.11
N VAL A 122 -11.28 4.25 -4.43
CA VAL A 122 -12.32 3.43 -3.77
C VAL A 122 -13.04 4.22 -2.69
N GLY A 123 -12.31 4.91 -1.80
CA GLY A 123 -12.91 5.72 -0.74
C GLY A 123 -13.80 6.85 -1.29
N THR A 124 -13.34 7.53 -2.33
CA THR A 124 -14.09 8.61 -2.99
C THR A 124 -15.35 8.07 -3.68
N LEU A 125 -15.26 6.93 -4.37
CA LEU A 125 -16.41 6.30 -5.03
C LEU A 125 -17.47 5.87 -4.03
N LEU A 126 -17.09 5.34 -2.86
CA LEU A 126 -18.03 4.99 -1.80
C LEU A 126 -18.79 6.23 -1.29
N ILE A 127 -18.07 7.33 -1.04
CA ILE A 127 -18.69 8.59 -0.59
C ILE A 127 -19.64 9.14 -1.67
N LEU A 128 -19.19 9.19 -2.92
CA LEU A 128 -20.02 9.68 -4.04
C LEU A 128 -21.26 8.80 -4.26
N GLY A 129 -21.13 7.48 -4.12
CA GLY A 129 -22.25 6.55 -4.24
C GLY A 129 -23.33 6.81 -3.18
N VAL A 130 -22.93 7.02 -1.92
CA VAL A 130 -23.86 7.37 -0.83
C VAL A 130 -24.52 8.73 -1.09
N ILE A 131 -23.75 9.74 -1.49
CA ILE A 131 -24.30 11.06 -1.83
C ILE A 131 -25.31 10.97 -2.98
N MET A 132 -24.97 10.25 -4.04
CA MET A 132 -25.84 10.05 -5.20
C MET A 132 -27.14 9.33 -4.82
N TYR A 133 -27.05 8.30 -3.99
CA TYR A 133 -28.21 7.60 -3.45
C TYR A 133 -29.16 8.55 -2.70
N PHE A 134 -28.62 9.44 -1.86
CA PHE A 134 -29.43 10.48 -1.20
C PHE A 134 -30.09 11.42 -2.19
N PHE A 135 -29.38 11.88 -3.23
CA PHE A 135 -29.95 12.75 -4.25
C PHE A 135 -31.10 12.09 -5.02
N ILE A 136 -30.94 10.83 -5.44
CA ILE A 136 -31.97 10.08 -6.15
C ILE A 136 -33.21 9.90 -5.26
N ASN A 137 -33.02 9.54 -3.99
CA ASN A 137 -34.14 9.30 -3.08
C ASN A 137 -34.84 10.60 -2.63
N GLN A 138 -34.10 11.73 -2.59
CA GLN A 138 -34.64 13.04 -2.24
C GLN A 138 -35.40 13.71 -3.40
N TYR A 139 -35.07 13.39 -4.65
CA TYR A 139 -35.69 13.94 -5.86
C TYR A 139 -36.18 12.85 -6.83
N PRO A 140 -37.24 12.10 -6.49
CA PRO A 140 -37.70 10.97 -7.29
C PRO A 140 -38.44 11.34 -8.59
N SER A 141 -38.60 12.62 -8.93
CA SER A 141 -39.52 13.09 -9.99
C SER A 141 -38.86 13.91 -11.12
N LEU A 142 -37.64 13.55 -11.53
CA LEU A 142 -37.07 13.93 -12.84
C LEU A 142 -36.95 12.69 -13.72
#